data_AF-A0A5J9VMK1-F1
#
_entry.id   AF-A0A5J9VMK1-F1
#
_cell.length_a   1.000
_cell.length_b   1.000
_cell.length_c   1.000
_cell.angle_alpha   90.00
_cell.angle_beta   90.00
_cell.angle_gamma   90.00
#
_symmetry.space_group_name_H-M   'P 1'
#
loop_
_entity.id
_entity.type
_entity.pdbx_description
1 polymer ?
#
loop_
_entity_poly.entity_id
_entity_poly.type
_entity_poly.pdbx_seq_one_letter_code
_entity_poly.pdbx_strand_id
1 'polypeptide(L)'
;MGVLQLVMVAVIWSTAGGAASAGVVKKAGPPPNVVVGKAMKGPPKGGVPSNGRFEIIQPGFHKRKYEVACTEEKGRPGCYVGCPSNCPNKCLVFCSYCMSFCMCDIFPGTSCGDPRFTGGDGNTFYFHGKRDENFCILSDADLHINAHFIGNRNPDLKRDFTWVQALGITFPSAGDHQHLHRLYIGARKAVEWDEEEDHIQITFDGEPVDVDAVKNARWEDSSISKKAGLLSVTRLGAVNTVLVELDGVFSISANAVPITEEDDRIHKYGKKTASDSLVHLDLGFKFHALTNDVHGVLGQTYRPNYVNKLNISAKMPIMGGAPKYIVPSGSGGLFSTNCAVSRFHHRTTNTTAAARRIGGVSYAS
;
A
#
# COMPACT_ATOMS: atom_id res chain seq x y z
N MET A 1 -55.42 61.75 -28.97
CA MET A 1 -54.63 62.80 -28.31
C MET A 1 -53.87 62.16 -27.15
N GLY A 2 -52.56 62.38 -27.06
CA GLY A 2 -51.72 61.91 -25.94
C GLY A 2 -50.49 61.12 -26.40
N VAL A 3 -49.50 61.83 -26.95
CA VAL A 3 -48.15 61.31 -27.19
C VAL A 3 -47.40 61.34 -25.86
N LEU A 4 -46.89 60.19 -25.41
CA LEU A 4 -46.06 60.09 -24.20
C LEU A 4 -44.59 60.13 -24.61
N GLN A 5 -43.94 61.29 -24.45
CA GLN A 5 -42.48 61.42 -24.50
C GLN A 5 -41.88 60.87 -23.20
N LEU A 6 -40.96 59.91 -23.32
CA LEU A 6 -40.09 59.50 -22.22
C LEU A 6 -38.66 59.95 -22.53
N VAL A 7 -38.18 60.82 -21.65
CA VAL A 7 -36.88 61.49 -21.67
C VAL A 7 -35.78 60.47 -21.32
N MET A 8 -34.76 60.32 -22.19
CA MET A 8 -33.52 59.64 -21.83
C MET A 8 -32.67 60.57 -20.96
N VAL A 9 -32.36 60.13 -19.74
CA VAL A 9 -31.35 60.74 -18.88
C VAL A 9 -30.05 59.95 -19.03
N ALA A 10 -29.04 60.58 -19.63
CA ALA A 10 -27.68 60.06 -19.70
C ALA A 10 -26.98 60.26 -18.34
N VAL A 11 -26.61 59.18 -17.67
CA VAL A 11 -25.78 59.22 -16.46
C VAL A 11 -24.32 59.08 -16.87
N ILE A 12 -23.56 60.16 -16.73
CA ILE A 12 -22.12 60.22 -16.96
C ILE A 12 -21.42 59.63 -15.73
N TRP A 13 -20.74 58.49 -15.87
CA TRP A 13 -19.84 57.97 -14.85
C TRP A 13 -18.47 58.67 -14.95
N SER A 14 -18.13 59.43 -13.92
CA SER A 14 -16.80 60.00 -13.72
C SER A 14 -15.86 58.94 -13.17
N THR A 15 -14.79 58.63 -13.90
CA THR A 15 -13.71 57.73 -13.47
C THR A 15 -12.74 58.48 -12.56
N ALA A 16 -12.91 58.34 -11.24
CA ALA A 16 -11.86 58.69 -10.28
C ALA A 16 -10.95 57.47 -10.07
N GLY A 17 -9.72 57.55 -10.61
CA GLY A 17 -8.68 56.55 -10.41
C GLY A 17 -8.15 56.58 -8.98
N GLY A 18 -8.50 55.57 -8.19
CA GLY A 18 -7.85 55.22 -6.93
C GLY A 18 -7.01 53.96 -7.13
N ALA A 19 -5.69 54.11 -7.13
CA ALA A 19 -4.76 52.99 -7.21
C ALA A 19 -4.84 52.15 -5.91
N ALA A 20 -5.44 50.96 -5.99
CA ALA A 20 -5.34 49.96 -4.94
C ALA A 20 -3.94 49.32 -5.00
N SER A 21 -3.06 49.72 -4.09
CA SER A 21 -1.79 49.04 -3.86
C SER A 21 -2.06 47.62 -3.37
N ALA A 22 -1.78 46.63 -4.23
CA ALA A 22 -1.78 45.22 -3.88
C ALA A 22 -0.69 44.96 -2.83
N GLY A 23 -1.09 44.92 -1.55
CA GLY A 23 -0.23 44.45 -0.48
C GLY A 23 0.09 42.98 -0.70
N VAL A 24 1.34 42.67 -1.02
CA VAL A 24 1.86 41.29 -1.03
C VAL A 24 1.84 40.80 0.41
N VAL A 25 0.82 39.99 0.77
CA VAL A 25 0.84 39.20 1.99
C VAL A 25 1.96 38.17 1.85
N LYS A 26 3.13 38.48 2.41
CA LYS A 26 4.20 37.49 2.57
C LYS A 26 3.66 36.37 3.46
N LYS A 27 3.53 35.16 2.90
CA LYS A 27 3.21 33.96 3.70
C LYS A 27 4.23 33.85 4.83
N ALA A 28 3.75 33.82 6.07
CA ALA A 28 4.57 33.56 7.24
C ALA A 28 5.34 32.24 7.05
N GLY A 29 6.66 32.29 7.23
CA GLY A 29 7.50 31.11 7.25
C GLY A 29 7.23 30.26 8.51
N PRO A 30 7.68 28.99 8.51
CA PRO A 30 7.55 28.14 9.69
C PRO A 30 8.35 28.71 10.88
N PRO A 31 7.95 28.37 12.13
CA PRO A 31 8.65 28.82 13.34
C PRO A 31 10.13 28.39 13.34
N PRO A 32 11.00 29.08 14.10
CA PRO A 32 12.45 28.87 14.07
C PRO A 32 12.94 27.47 14.52
N ASN A 33 12.06 26.64 15.08
CA ASN A 33 12.36 25.27 15.54
C ASN A 33 11.65 24.19 14.71
N VAL A 34 11.38 24.42 13.42
CA VAL A 34 10.67 23.48 12.55
C VAL A 34 11.50 23.19 11.30
N VAL A 35 11.67 21.91 10.98
CA VAL A 35 12.38 21.47 9.77
C VAL A 35 11.39 21.43 8.60
N VAL A 36 11.76 22.07 7.49
CA VAL A 36 10.95 22.01 6.25
C VAL A 36 11.38 20.79 5.43
N GLY A 37 10.46 19.83 5.34
CA GLY A 37 10.63 18.58 4.62
C GLY A 37 10.35 18.68 3.13
N LYS A 38 10.70 17.61 2.40
CA LYS A 38 10.48 17.51 0.95
C LYS A 38 9.39 16.50 0.62
N ALA A 39 8.51 16.90 -0.30
CA ALA A 39 7.60 15.98 -0.99
C ALA A 39 8.40 15.22 -2.06
N MET A 40 8.44 13.89 -1.96
CA MET A 40 9.16 13.06 -2.92
C MET A 40 8.25 12.58 -4.06
N LYS A 41 8.82 12.54 -5.27
CA LYS A 41 8.24 11.91 -6.46
C LYS A 41 9.10 10.70 -6.83
N GLY A 42 9.11 9.64 -6.03
CA GLY A 42 10.14 8.61 -6.20
C GLY A 42 10.60 7.97 -4.90
N PRO A 43 11.15 6.74 -4.94
CA PRO A 43 11.92 6.23 -3.82
C PRO A 43 13.14 7.07 -3.60
N PRO A 44 13.56 7.27 -2.34
CA PRO A 44 14.92 7.70 -2.11
C PRO A 44 15.85 6.63 -2.66
N LYS A 45 16.87 7.07 -3.40
CA LYS A 45 17.96 6.20 -3.87
C LYS A 45 18.68 5.66 -2.63
N GLY A 46 18.52 4.38 -2.33
CA GLY A 46 19.10 3.73 -1.14
C GLY A 46 18.12 2.92 -0.30
N GLY A 47 16.83 2.89 -0.67
CA GLY A 47 15.80 2.26 0.16
C GLY A 47 15.52 3.10 1.41
N VAL A 48 14.39 2.83 2.06
CA VAL A 48 14.07 3.54 3.30
C VAL A 48 14.50 2.72 4.50
N PRO A 49 15.21 3.32 5.49
CA PRO A 49 15.67 2.60 6.67
C PRO A 49 14.54 1.86 7.37
N SER A 50 14.82 0.62 7.77
CA SER A 50 13.85 -0.34 8.30
C SER A 50 13.11 0.11 9.56
N ASN A 51 13.60 1.13 10.27
CA ASN A 51 13.15 1.49 11.63
C ASN A 51 12.47 2.85 11.73
N GLY A 52 12.18 3.53 10.62
CA GLY A 52 11.58 4.86 10.73
C GLY A 52 10.05 4.83 10.84
N ARG A 53 9.51 5.73 11.67
CA ARG A 53 8.08 5.91 11.87
C ARG A 53 7.42 6.61 10.67
N PHE A 54 6.29 6.08 10.24
CA PHE A 54 5.43 6.69 9.23
C PHE A 54 4.16 7.25 9.87
N GLU A 55 3.74 8.45 9.44
CA GLU A 55 2.43 9.02 9.77
C GLU A 55 1.62 9.20 8.49
N ILE A 56 0.33 8.86 8.50
CA ILE A 56 -0.57 9.13 7.38
C ILE A 56 -1.23 10.49 7.58
N ILE A 57 -1.10 11.35 6.56
CA ILE A 57 -1.89 12.56 6.42
C ILE A 57 -2.97 12.32 5.37
N GLN A 58 -4.20 12.72 5.72
CA GLN A 58 -5.29 12.91 4.78
C GLN A 58 -5.38 14.41 4.42
N PRO A 59 -4.87 14.83 3.26
CA PRO A 59 -4.97 16.22 2.88
C PRO A 59 -6.41 16.63 2.58
N GLY A 60 -6.97 17.60 3.31
CA GLY A 60 -8.22 18.25 2.93
C GLY A 60 -8.09 18.99 1.59
N PHE A 61 -9.19 19.08 0.82
CA PHE A 61 -9.26 19.53 -0.58
C PHE A 61 -8.45 20.80 -0.97
N HIS A 62 -8.10 21.67 -0.01
CA HIS A 62 -7.40 22.94 -0.28
C HIS A 62 -6.13 23.19 0.56
N LYS A 63 -5.73 22.28 1.44
CA LYS A 63 -4.46 22.37 2.18
C LYS A 63 -3.56 21.23 1.67
N ARG A 64 -2.40 21.55 1.10
CA ARG A 64 -1.42 20.53 0.65
C ARG A 64 -0.10 20.59 1.41
N LYS A 65 0.06 21.57 2.29
CA LYS A 65 1.21 21.75 3.17
C LYS A 65 0.73 21.61 4.61
N TYR A 66 1.32 20.68 5.35
CA TYR A 66 0.91 20.27 6.68
C TYR A 66 2.09 20.41 7.64
N GLU A 67 1.77 20.81 8.86
CA GLU A 67 2.68 20.64 9.98
C GLU A 67 2.37 19.27 10.58
N VAL A 68 3.39 18.39 10.59
CA VAL A 68 3.35 17.11 11.27
C VAL A 68 4.31 17.20 12.43
N ALA A 69 3.73 17.26 13.64
CA ALA A 69 4.51 17.08 14.85
C ALA A 69 4.86 15.60 14.97
N CYS A 70 6.00 15.21 14.41
CA CYS A 70 6.60 13.90 14.64
C CYS A 70 7.00 13.81 16.11
N THR A 71 6.10 13.30 16.95
CA THR A 71 6.15 13.42 18.42
C THR A 71 6.98 12.35 19.12
N GLU A 72 7.71 11.52 18.38
CA GLU A 72 8.66 10.61 19.01
C GLU A 72 9.89 11.40 19.46
N GLU A 73 10.07 11.45 20.78
CA GLU A 73 11.16 12.09 21.53
C GLU A 73 10.95 13.57 21.89
N LYS A 74 10.86 13.81 23.22
CA LYS A 74 11.02 15.14 23.81
C LYS A 74 12.25 15.83 23.21
N GLY A 75 12.03 16.95 22.52
CA GLY A 75 13.10 17.83 22.04
C GLY A 75 13.39 17.76 20.54
N ARG A 76 12.71 16.94 19.74
CA ARG A 76 12.85 16.99 18.27
C ARG A 76 11.97 18.09 17.64
N PRO A 77 12.50 18.88 16.69
CA PRO A 77 11.75 19.92 15.99
C PRO A 77 10.61 19.30 15.16
N GLY A 78 9.44 19.96 15.14
CA GLY A 78 8.33 19.56 14.28
C GLY A 78 8.73 19.53 12.80
N CYS A 79 8.05 18.70 11.99
CA CYS A 79 8.33 18.55 10.58
C CYS A 79 7.22 19.17 9.73
N TYR A 80 7.57 20.12 8.87
CA TYR A 80 6.64 20.73 7.93
C TYR A 80 6.78 20.07 6.56
N VAL A 81 5.82 19.22 6.18
CA VAL A 81 5.81 18.46 4.92
C VAL A 81 4.54 18.72 4.12
N GLY A 82 4.65 18.73 2.80
CA GLY A 82 3.48 18.75 1.93
C GLY A 82 3.25 17.39 1.29
N CYS A 83 2.00 16.97 1.09
CA CYS A 83 1.75 15.76 0.31
C CYS A 83 2.15 16.01 -1.16
N PRO A 84 2.82 15.04 -1.82
CA PRO A 84 3.07 15.12 -3.26
C PRO A 84 1.77 15.40 -4.02
N SER A 85 1.86 16.19 -5.09
CA SER A 85 0.67 16.68 -5.80
C SER A 85 -0.14 15.59 -6.50
N ASN A 86 0.50 14.45 -6.77
CA ASN A 86 -0.06 13.25 -7.35
C ASN A 86 -0.69 12.30 -6.31
N CYS A 87 -0.65 12.62 -5.02
CA CYS A 87 -1.38 11.86 -4.02
C CYS A 87 -2.82 12.39 -3.96
N PRO A 88 -3.83 11.60 -4.37
CA PRO A 88 -5.20 12.10 -4.45
C PRO A 88 -5.76 12.42 -3.06
N ASN A 89 -5.65 11.50 -2.09
CA ASN A 89 -6.37 11.60 -0.82
C ASN A 89 -5.55 11.30 0.45
N LYS A 90 -4.39 10.62 0.33
CA LYS A 90 -3.55 10.22 1.47
C LYS A 90 -2.07 10.26 1.11
N CYS A 91 -1.22 10.70 2.03
CA CYS A 91 0.24 10.60 1.89
C CYS A 91 0.88 10.11 3.19
N LEU A 92 1.95 9.33 3.05
CA LEU A 92 2.80 8.88 4.15
C LEU A 92 3.86 9.93 4.44
N VAL A 93 4.15 10.16 5.71
CA VAL A 93 5.21 11.03 6.19
C VAL A 93 6.21 10.20 6.93
N PHE A 94 7.45 10.20 6.45
CA PHE A 94 8.55 9.55 7.11
C PHE A 94 9.22 10.53 8.06
N CYS A 95 8.85 10.40 9.33
CA CYS A 95 9.23 11.35 10.37
C CYS A 95 10.74 11.47 10.58
N SER A 96 11.47 10.36 10.47
CA SER A 96 12.93 10.31 10.68
C SER A 96 13.71 11.17 9.69
N TYR A 97 13.15 11.45 8.51
CA TYR A 97 13.83 12.23 7.45
C TYR A 97 13.04 13.46 7.01
N CYS A 98 11.92 13.75 7.68
CA CYS A 98 11.00 14.83 7.31
C CYS A 98 10.66 14.80 5.80
N MET A 99 10.18 13.65 5.32
CA MET A 99 9.81 13.43 3.93
C MET A 99 8.37 12.95 3.83
N SER A 100 7.73 13.18 2.68
CA SER A 100 6.40 12.66 2.38
C SER A 100 6.34 11.94 1.02
N PHE A 101 5.49 10.93 0.95
CA PHE A 101 5.32 9.99 -0.16
C PHE A 101 3.84 9.75 -0.40
N CYS A 102 3.41 9.48 -1.62
CA CYS A 102 2.08 8.88 -1.78
C CYS A 102 2.09 7.49 -1.15
N MET A 103 0.97 7.06 -0.57
CA MET A 103 0.82 5.67 -0.07
C MET A 103 1.30 4.63 -1.10
N CYS A 104 1.03 4.92 -2.37
CA CYS A 104 1.34 4.08 -3.52
C CYS A 104 2.69 4.33 -4.17
N ASP A 105 3.38 5.34 -3.68
CA ASP A 105 4.74 5.59 -4.05
C ASP A 105 5.61 4.93 -2.97
N ILE A 106 6.09 3.72 -3.35
CA ILE A 106 7.52 3.53 -3.69
C ILE A 106 8.41 2.73 -2.71
N PHE A 107 7.84 2.07 -1.71
CA PHE A 107 8.61 1.18 -0.84
C PHE A 107 8.58 -0.25 -1.38
N PRO A 108 9.67 -1.04 -1.27
CA PRO A 108 9.62 -2.46 -1.56
C PRO A 108 8.43 -3.11 -0.85
N GLY A 109 7.61 -3.81 -1.62
CA GLY A 109 6.38 -4.45 -1.17
C GLY A 109 5.11 -3.61 -1.33
N THR A 110 5.10 -2.42 -1.93
CA THR A 110 3.83 -1.71 -2.19
C THR A 110 3.08 -2.30 -3.39
N SER A 111 1.75 -2.39 -3.34
CA SER A 111 0.86 -2.68 -4.47
C SER A 111 -0.30 -1.67 -4.53
N CYS A 112 -0.47 -0.98 -5.65
CA CYS A 112 -1.58 -0.02 -5.83
C CYS A 112 -2.13 -0.01 -7.25
N GLY A 113 -3.39 0.46 -7.40
CA GLY A 113 -4.03 0.62 -8.70
C GLY A 113 -4.10 -0.68 -9.51
N ASP A 114 -3.85 -0.60 -10.83
CA ASP A 114 -3.99 -1.71 -11.81
C ASP A 114 -2.81 -2.70 -11.79
N PRO A 115 -2.80 -3.67 -10.87
CA PRO A 115 -1.94 -3.61 -9.70
C PRO A 115 -0.46 -3.49 -10.07
N ARG A 116 0.09 -2.38 -9.62
CA ARG A 116 1.50 -2.00 -9.70
C ARG A 116 2.19 -2.41 -8.40
N PHE A 117 3.12 -3.35 -8.48
CA PHE A 117 3.98 -3.78 -7.38
C PHE A 117 5.33 -3.06 -7.39
N THR A 118 5.94 -2.90 -6.22
CA THR A 118 7.37 -2.58 -6.08
C THR A 118 8.06 -3.78 -5.45
N GLY A 119 9.02 -4.39 -6.14
CA GLY A 119 9.73 -5.58 -5.67
C GLY A 119 10.70 -5.32 -4.51
N GLY A 120 11.17 -6.39 -3.88
CA GLY A 120 12.26 -6.39 -2.90
C GLY A 120 13.57 -5.82 -3.45
N ASP A 121 13.77 -5.90 -4.77
CA ASP A 121 14.87 -5.30 -5.52
C ASP A 121 14.69 -3.79 -5.78
N GLY A 122 13.58 -3.20 -5.30
CA GLY A 122 13.24 -1.79 -5.47
C GLY A 122 12.65 -1.42 -6.83
N ASN A 123 12.50 -2.38 -7.75
CA ASN A 123 11.94 -2.10 -9.07
C ASN A 123 10.42 -2.20 -9.08
N THR A 124 9.76 -1.25 -9.73
CA THR A 124 8.32 -1.27 -9.95
C THR A 124 7.97 -2.13 -11.18
N PHE A 125 6.90 -2.93 -11.06
CA PHE A 125 6.33 -3.71 -12.15
C PHE A 125 4.81 -3.85 -12.03
N TYR A 126 4.17 -4.19 -13.14
CA TYR A 126 2.74 -4.43 -13.24
C TYR A 126 2.47 -5.92 -13.33
N PHE A 127 1.44 -6.39 -12.63
CA PHE A 127 0.96 -7.77 -12.75
C PHE A 127 -0.53 -7.76 -13.04
N HIS A 128 -0.91 -7.97 -14.30
CA HIS A 128 -2.31 -7.84 -14.71
C HIS A 128 -3.26 -8.89 -14.14
N GLY A 129 -2.75 -10.06 -13.73
CA GLY A 129 -3.60 -11.14 -13.25
C GLY A 129 -4.80 -11.42 -14.17
N LYS A 130 -5.94 -11.76 -13.56
CA LYS A 130 -7.23 -11.90 -14.22
C LYS A 130 -8.35 -11.62 -13.21
N ARG A 131 -9.46 -11.09 -13.71
CA ARG A 131 -10.64 -10.81 -12.89
C ARG A 131 -11.21 -12.09 -12.28
N ASP A 132 -11.66 -11.99 -11.03
CA ASP A 132 -12.33 -13.02 -10.24
C ASP A 132 -11.43 -14.26 -9.98
N GLU A 133 -10.11 -14.08 -10.02
CA GLU A 133 -9.13 -15.13 -9.79
C GLU A 133 -8.19 -14.80 -8.62
N ASN A 134 -7.61 -15.85 -8.03
CA ASN A 134 -6.67 -15.74 -6.93
C ASN A 134 -5.25 -16.02 -7.44
N PHE A 135 -4.29 -15.21 -6.99
CA PHE A 135 -2.88 -15.35 -7.36
C PHE A 135 -1.98 -15.40 -6.13
N CYS A 136 -1.02 -16.31 -6.14
CA CYS A 136 0.06 -16.39 -5.17
C CYS A 136 1.05 -15.24 -5.38
N ILE A 137 0.99 -14.25 -4.50
CA ILE A 137 1.91 -13.10 -4.52
C ILE A 137 3.16 -13.39 -3.69
N LEU A 138 3.07 -14.18 -2.63
CA LEU A 138 4.20 -14.60 -1.83
C LEU A 138 4.01 -16.03 -1.32
N SER A 139 5.03 -16.86 -1.44
CA SER A 139 5.06 -18.19 -0.83
C SER A 139 6.47 -18.45 -0.32
N ASP A 140 6.58 -18.75 0.96
CA ASP A 140 7.81 -19.11 1.67
C ASP A 140 7.52 -20.26 2.64
N ALA A 141 8.54 -20.80 3.31
CA ALA A 141 8.43 -22.00 4.14
C ALA A 141 7.31 -21.92 5.20
N ASP A 142 7.17 -20.78 5.86
CA ASP A 142 6.24 -20.56 6.98
C ASP A 142 5.29 -19.36 6.74
N LEU A 143 5.20 -18.85 5.49
CA LEU A 143 4.29 -17.76 5.12
C LEU A 143 3.77 -17.92 3.69
N HIS A 144 2.46 -17.91 3.51
CA HIS A 144 1.81 -17.92 2.20
C HIS A 144 0.81 -16.77 2.11
N ILE A 145 0.83 -16.03 1.00
CA ILE A 145 -0.08 -14.93 0.74
C ILE A 145 -0.62 -15.04 -0.69
N ASN A 146 -1.94 -15.14 -0.79
CA ASN A 146 -2.68 -15.00 -2.04
C ASN A 146 -3.46 -13.69 -2.08
N ALA A 147 -3.67 -13.17 -3.28
CA ALA A 147 -4.52 -12.01 -3.52
C ALA A 147 -5.68 -12.40 -4.41
N HIS A 148 -6.87 -11.95 -4.06
CA HIS A 148 -8.06 -11.99 -4.91
C HIS A 148 -8.11 -10.76 -5.79
N PHE A 149 -8.22 -10.97 -7.10
CA PHE A 149 -8.25 -9.89 -8.09
C PHE A 149 -9.70 -9.66 -8.53
N ILE A 150 -10.16 -8.41 -8.41
CA ILE A 150 -11.36 -7.92 -9.10
C ILE A 150 -10.94 -7.21 -10.37
N GLY A 151 -11.90 -6.72 -11.16
CA GLY A 151 -11.57 -6.11 -12.43
C GLY A 151 -12.76 -5.65 -13.24
N ASN A 152 -12.47 -4.85 -14.25
CA ASN A 152 -13.45 -4.32 -15.18
C ASN A 152 -12.97 -4.48 -16.63
N ARG A 153 -13.92 -4.54 -17.56
CA ARG A 153 -13.67 -4.75 -18.99
C ARG A 153 -14.01 -3.50 -19.78
N ASN A 154 -13.00 -2.96 -20.45
CA ASN A 154 -13.21 -2.08 -21.59
C ASN A 154 -13.27 -2.93 -22.88
N PRO A 155 -14.38 -2.91 -23.64
CA PRO A 155 -14.52 -3.69 -24.87
C PRO A 155 -13.53 -3.28 -25.98
N ASP A 156 -13.03 -2.05 -25.96
CA ASP A 156 -12.06 -1.54 -26.93
C ASP A 156 -10.64 -2.09 -26.68
N LEU A 157 -10.43 -2.69 -25.51
CA LEU A 157 -9.15 -3.24 -25.10
C LEU A 157 -9.17 -4.77 -25.06
N LYS A 158 -8.01 -5.37 -25.37
CA LYS A 158 -7.85 -6.83 -25.36
C LYS A 158 -7.69 -7.41 -23.95
N ARG A 159 -7.38 -6.58 -22.96
CA ARG A 159 -7.13 -6.98 -21.57
C ARG A 159 -8.21 -6.48 -20.63
N ASP A 160 -8.33 -7.15 -19.49
CA ASP A 160 -9.05 -6.62 -18.33
C ASP A 160 -8.14 -5.65 -17.56
N PHE A 161 -8.76 -4.73 -16.85
CA PHE A 161 -8.12 -4.00 -15.76
C PHE A 161 -8.43 -4.73 -14.47
N THR A 162 -7.45 -4.85 -13.58
CA THR A 162 -7.64 -5.61 -12.35
C THR A 162 -7.12 -4.85 -11.14
N TRP A 163 -7.63 -5.19 -9.97
CA TRP A 163 -7.21 -4.61 -8.70
C TRP A 163 -7.24 -5.68 -7.61
N VAL A 164 -6.40 -5.55 -6.58
CA VAL A 164 -6.41 -6.46 -5.44
C VAL A 164 -7.55 -6.09 -4.50
N GLN A 165 -8.55 -6.96 -4.35
CA GLN A 165 -9.65 -6.73 -3.42
C GLN A 165 -9.39 -7.34 -2.05
N ALA A 166 -8.69 -8.48 -1.98
CA ALA A 166 -8.47 -9.17 -0.73
C ALA A 166 -7.17 -9.94 -0.71
N LEU A 167 -6.69 -10.20 0.51
CA LEU A 167 -5.55 -11.05 0.83
C LEU A 167 -6.02 -12.23 1.68
N GLY A 168 -5.53 -13.43 1.35
CA GLY A 168 -5.53 -14.57 2.25
C GLY A 168 -4.12 -14.88 2.66
N ILE A 169 -3.86 -14.82 3.95
CA ILE A 169 -2.55 -15.05 4.56
C ILE A 169 -2.65 -16.33 5.38
N THR A 170 -1.79 -17.30 5.07
CA THR A 170 -1.72 -18.59 5.76
C THR A 170 -0.33 -18.75 6.36
N PHE A 171 -0.26 -19.09 7.65
CA PHE A 171 0.99 -19.29 8.39
C PHE A 171 0.81 -20.34 9.49
N PRO A 172 1.85 -21.09 9.88
CA PRO A 172 1.75 -22.13 10.90
C PRO A 172 1.60 -21.54 12.30
N SER A 173 1.02 -22.31 13.21
CA SER A 173 1.02 -22.00 14.64
C SER A 173 2.41 -22.16 15.26
N ALA A 174 2.66 -21.45 16.35
CA ALA A 174 3.93 -21.58 17.09
C ALA A 174 4.13 -23.02 17.57
N GLY A 175 5.22 -23.64 17.12
CA GLY A 175 5.60 -24.99 17.54
C GLY A 175 4.76 -26.11 16.93
N ASP A 176 3.79 -25.80 16.07
CA ASP A 176 3.01 -26.78 15.32
C ASP A 176 2.87 -26.33 13.85
N HIS A 177 3.54 -27.07 12.97
CA HIS A 177 3.48 -26.82 11.52
C HIS A 177 2.27 -27.48 10.85
N GLN A 178 1.48 -28.28 11.57
CA GLN A 178 0.26 -28.90 11.04
C GLN A 178 -0.96 -27.99 11.20
N HIS A 179 -1.05 -27.25 12.31
CA HIS A 179 -2.09 -26.24 12.47
C HIS A 179 -1.71 -24.96 11.74
N LEU A 180 -2.64 -24.47 10.91
CA LEU A 180 -2.43 -23.29 10.07
C LEU A 180 -3.45 -22.22 10.44
N HIS A 181 -2.93 -21.06 10.82
CA HIS A 181 -3.73 -19.85 10.97
C HIS A 181 -4.06 -19.25 9.60
N ARG A 182 -5.23 -18.61 9.53
CA ARG A 182 -5.77 -17.97 8.33
C ARG A 182 -6.21 -16.56 8.65
N LEU A 183 -5.55 -15.58 8.03
CA LEU A 183 -5.84 -14.16 8.18
C LEU A 183 -6.36 -13.61 6.85
N TYR A 184 -7.58 -13.06 6.87
CA TYR A 184 -8.21 -12.36 5.76
C TYR A 184 -8.05 -10.86 5.93
N ILE A 185 -7.71 -10.15 4.85
CA ILE A 185 -7.79 -8.69 4.79
C ILE A 185 -8.48 -8.35 3.47
N GLY A 186 -9.64 -7.71 3.50
CA GLY A 186 -10.45 -7.44 2.31
C GLY A 186 -11.04 -6.05 2.26
N ALA A 187 -11.31 -5.59 1.04
CA ALA A 187 -12.16 -4.45 0.74
C ALA A 187 -13.60 -4.90 0.53
N ARG A 188 -14.53 -4.40 1.35
CA ARG A 188 -15.97 -4.59 1.19
C ARG A 188 -16.45 -3.85 -0.06
N LYS A 189 -17.26 -4.55 -0.85
CA LYS A 189 -17.88 -3.96 -2.05
C LYS A 189 -18.85 -2.86 -1.64
N ALA A 190 -18.80 -1.75 -2.35
CA ALA A 190 -19.73 -0.64 -2.20
C ALA A 190 -20.25 -0.23 -3.58
N VAL A 191 -21.55 0.02 -3.67
CA VAL A 191 -22.20 0.55 -4.87
C VAL A 191 -21.71 1.98 -5.08
N GLU A 192 -21.90 2.81 -4.07
CA GLU A 192 -21.38 4.18 -3.98
C GLU A 192 -20.33 4.24 -2.87
N TRP A 193 -19.27 5.01 -3.11
CA TRP A 193 -18.21 5.19 -2.12
C TRP A 193 -18.62 6.25 -1.10
N ASP A 194 -18.68 5.86 0.16
CA ASP A 194 -18.73 6.75 1.30
C ASP A 194 -17.37 6.70 2.04
N GLU A 195 -16.75 7.86 2.23
CA GLU A 195 -15.43 7.96 2.89
C GLU A 195 -15.50 7.77 4.42
N GLU A 196 -16.68 7.94 5.02
CA GLU A 196 -16.93 7.77 6.45
C GLU A 196 -17.31 6.33 6.81
N GLU A 197 -17.80 5.55 5.85
CA GLU A 197 -18.07 4.13 6.02
C GLU A 197 -16.76 3.32 6.00
N ASP A 198 -16.64 2.33 6.89
CA ASP A 198 -15.50 1.42 6.90
C ASP A 198 -15.67 0.30 5.88
N HIS A 199 -14.83 0.31 4.86
CA HIS A 199 -14.79 -0.68 3.79
C HIS A 199 -13.69 -1.72 3.99
N ILE A 200 -12.93 -1.69 5.10
CA ILE A 200 -12.00 -2.76 5.43
C ILE A 200 -12.69 -3.85 6.25
N GLN A 201 -12.49 -5.11 5.85
CA GLN A 201 -12.91 -6.29 6.60
C GLN A 201 -11.70 -7.15 6.92
N ILE A 202 -11.60 -7.61 8.17
CA ILE A 202 -10.53 -8.49 8.63
C ILE A 202 -11.16 -9.65 9.39
N THR A 203 -10.68 -10.86 9.12
CA THR A 203 -11.01 -12.03 9.93
C THR A 203 -9.75 -12.82 10.24
N PHE A 204 -9.72 -13.40 11.43
CA PHE A 204 -8.63 -14.26 11.89
C PHE A 204 -9.23 -15.62 12.30
N ASP A 205 -8.77 -16.70 11.67
CA ASP A 205 -9.30 -18.06 11.83
C ASP A 205 -10.82 -18.19 11.64
N GLY A 206 -11.38 -17.31 10.81
CA GLY A 206 -12.82 -17.26 10.51
C GLY A 206 -13.61 -16.31 11.42
N GLU A 207 -13.02 -15.84 12.51
CA GLU A 207 -13.66 -14.91 13.43
C GLU A 207 -13.39 -13.44 13.02
N PRO A 208 -14.38 -12.54 13.12
CA PRO A 208 -14.17 -11.12 12.84
C PRO A 208 -13.13 -10.48 13.77
N VAL A 209 -12.29 -9.61 13.21
CA VAL A 209 -11.40 -8.75 13.98
C VAL A 209 -12.02 -7.36 14.09
N ASP A 210 -12.66 -7.10 15.23
CA ASP A 210 -13.32 -5.83 15.51
C ASP A 210 -12.33 -4.84 16.14
N VAL A 211 -12.10 -3.74 15.42
CA VAL A 211 -11.28 -2.62 15.89
C VAL A 211 -12.11 -1.35 15.79
N ASP A 212 -12.27 -0.64 16.90
CA ASP A 212 -13.01 0.62 16.97
C ASP A 212 -12.62 1.57 15.83
N ALA A 213 -13.60 2.26 15.26
CA ALA A 213 -13.41 3.20 14.14
C ALA A 213 -12.77 4.52 14.57
N VAL A 214 -11.64 4.43 15.27
CA VAL A 214 -10.89 5.56 15.83
C VAL A 214 -9.41 5.37 15.49
N LYS A 215 -8.75 6.46 15.08
CA LYS A 215 -7.31 6.42 14.78
C LYS A 215 -6.52 5.90 15.98
N ASN A 216 -5.58 5.01 15.73
CA ASN A 216 -4.74 4.30 16.71
C ASN A 216 -5.48 3.29 17.60
N ALA A 217 -6.79 3.04 17.40
CA ALA A 217 -7.43 1.89 18.02
C ALA A 217 -6.70 0.62 17.58
N ARG A 218 -6.51 -0.30 18.52
CA ARG A 218 -5.69 -1.49 18.33
C ARG A 218 -6.42 -2.71 18.86
N TRP A 219 -6.39 -3.76 18.05
CA TRP A 219 -6.76 -5.11 18.43
C TRP A 219 -5.52 -5.97 18.45
N GLU A 220 -5.46 -6.91 19.38
CA GLU A 220 -4.37 -7.86 19.54
C GLU A 220 -4.97 -9.23 19.81
N ASP A 221 -4.45 -10.25 19.12
CA ASP A 221 -4.82 -11.62 19.42
C ASP A 221 -4.05 -12.12 20.65
N SER A 222 -4.78 -12.67 21.62
CA SER A 222 -4.18 -13.23 22.84
C SER A 222 -3.95 -14.74 22.77
N SER A 223 -4.42 -15.41 21.71
CA SER A 223 -4.38 -16.86 21.53
C SER A 223 -3.11 -17.34 20.84
N ILE A 224 -2.52 -16.53 19.96
CA ILE A 224 -1.20 -16.78 19.38
C ILE A 224 -0.17 -16.65 20.50
N SER A 225 0.51 -17.76 20.82
CA SER A 225 1.46 -17.80 21.93
C SER A 225 2.51 -16.70 21.78
N LYS A 226 2.98 -16.12 22.90
CA LYS A 226 4.09 -15.14 22.93
C LYS A 226 5.37 -15.60 22.21
N LYS A 227 5.50 -16.87 21.84
CA LYS A 227 6.62 -17.43 21.05
C LYS A 227 6.43 -17.35 19.53
N ALA A 228 5.20 -17.24 19.01
CA ALA A 228 4.91 -17.10 17.57
C ALA A 228 4.96 -15.64 17.08
N GLY A 229 4.97 -14.69 18.01
CA GLY A 229 4.78 -13.27 17.73
C GLY A 229 3.35 -12.82 17.96
N LEU A 230 3.15 -11.55 18.31
CA LEU A 230 1.83 -10.97 18.51
C LEU A 230 1.21 -10.64 17.15
N LEU A 231 -0.02 -11.13 16.89
CA LEU A 231 -0.84 -10.61 15.80
C LEU A 231 -1.59 -9.39 16.30
N SER A 232 -1.46 -8.27 15.59
CA SER A 232 -2.19 -7.05 15.93
C SER A 232 -2.72 -6.32 14.69
N VAL A 233 -3.82 -5.61 14.88
CA VAL A 233 -4.43 -4.72 13.89
C VAL A 233 -4.53 -3.35 14.51
N THR A 234 -3.91 -2.35 13.87
CA THR A 234 -3.95 -0.96 14.33
C THR A 234 -4.58 -0.08 13.27
N ARG A 235 -5.54 0.76 13.67
CA ARG A 235 -6.14 1.78 12.82
C ARG A 235 -5.13 2.90 12.52
N LEU A 236 -4.84 3.14 11.25
CA LEU A 236 -4.00 4.27 10.83
C LEU A 236 -4.83 5.53 10.53
N GLY A 237 -6.13 5.37 10.30
CA GLY A 237 -7.15 6.42 10.27
C GLY A 237 -8.41 5.92 11.00
N ALA A 238 -9.45 6.76 11.10
CA ALA A 238 -10.70 6.34 11.74
C ALA A 238 -11.32 5.12 11.05
N VAL A 239 -11.35 5.14 9.71
CA VAL A 239 -11.86 4.05 8.86
C VAL A 239 -10.94 3.83 7.66
N ASN A 240 -11.13 2.73 6.93
CA ASN A 240 -10.52 2.44 5.63
C ASN A 240 -9.00 2.27 5.61
N THR A 241 -8.28 2.38 6.74
CA THR A 241 -6.82 2.17 6.75
C THR A 241 -6.34 1.49 8.03
N VAL A 242 -5.65 0.37 7.87
CA VAL A 242 -5.12 -0.45 8.95
C VAL A 242 -3.66 -0.83 8.71
N LEU A 243 -2.94 -1.07 9.79
CA LEU A 243 -1.68 -1.78 9.84
C LEU A 243 -1.92 -3.12 10.53
N VAL A 244 -1.62 -4.21 9.84
CA VAL A 244 -1.73 -5.57 10.37
C VAL A 244 -0.33 -6.14 10.53
N GLU A 245 0.04 -6.55 11.73
CA GLU A 245 1.39 -7.00 12.06
C GLU A 245 1.36 -8.35 12.72
N LEU A 246 2.26 -9.23 12.28
CA LEU A 246 2.63 -10.44 13.00
C LEU A 246 4.11 -10.30 13.36
N ASP A 247 4.40 -10.15 14.66
CA ASP A 247 5.74 -9.81 15.14
C ASP A 247 6.82 -10.69 14.53
N GLY A 248 7.84 -10.05 13.96
CA GLY A 248 8.99 -10.73 13.36
C GLY A 248 8.68 -11.47 12.04
N VAL A 249 7.45 -11.46 11.55
CA VAL A 249 7.06 -12.11 10.29
C VAL A 249 6.74 -11.08 9.20
N PHE A 250 5.71 -10.26 9.41
CA PHE A 250 5.33 -9.21 8.47
C PHE A 250 4.68 -7.99 9.14
N SER A 251 4.68 -6.88 8.43
CA SER A 251 3.78 -5.74 8.64
C SER A 251 3.10 -5.42 7.31
N ILE A 252 1.76 -5.35 7.30
CA ILE A 252 0.94 -5.10 6.11
C ILE A 252 0.08 -3.87 6.35
N SER A 253 0.34 -2.79 5.61
CA SER A 253 -0.58 -1.66 5.53
C SER A 253 -1.64 -1.98 4.47
N ALA A 254 -2.91 -1.82 4.81
CA ALA A 254 -4.02 -1.95 3.86
C ALA A 254 -4.90 -0.70 3.91
N ASN A 255 -5.23 -0.16 2.74
CA ASN A 255 -6.08 1.01 2.57
C ASN A 255 -7.17 0.72 1.53
N ALA A 256 -8.43 0.71 1.94
CA ALA A 256 -9.55 0.57 1.01
C ALA A 256 -9.77 1.88 0.25
N VAL A 257 -9.89 1.78 -1.07
CA VAL A 257 -10.08 2.91 -1.99
C VAL A 257 -11.04 2.55 -3.12
N PRO A 258 -11.82 3.51 -3.64
CA PRO A 258 -12.66 3.30 -4.81
C PRO A 258 -11.89 3.58 -6.12
N ILE A 259 -12.47 3.15 -7.23
CA ILE A 259 -12.18 3.71 -8.55
C ILE A 259 -13.12 4.89 -8.80
N THR A 260 -12.53 6.08 -8.89
CA THR A 260 -13.27 7.32 -9.13
C THR A 260 -13.67 7.46 -10.60
N GLU A 261 -14.63 8.34 -10.88
CA GLU A 261 -14.98 8.70 -12.26
C GLU A 261 -13.80 9.35 -13.01
N GLU A 262 -12.96 10.10 -12.29
CA GLU A 262 -11.76 10.71 -12.86
C GLU A 262 -10.72 9.67 -13.26
N ASP A 263 -10.53 8.64 -12.43
CA ASP A 263 -9.64 7.51 -12.76
C ASP A 263 -10.14 6.79 -14.02
N ASP A 264 -11.45 6.51 -14.11
CA ASP A 264 -12.04 5.91 -15.30
C ASP A 264 -11.94 6.83 -16.53
N ARG A 265 -12.12 8.15 -16.38
CA ARG A 265 -12.00 9.11 -17.48
C ARG A 265 -10.58 9.15 -18.05
N ILE A 266 -9.56 9.08 -17.18
CA ILE A 266 -8.15 9.11 -17.58
C ILE A 266 -7.73 7.77 -18.19
N HIS A 267 -8.09 6.67 -17.54
CA HIS A 267 -7.56 5.34 -17.87
C HIS A 267 -8.48 4.48 -18.74
N LYS A 268 -9.73 4.92 -18.93
CA LYS A 268 -10.78 4.24 -19.70
C LYS A 268 -11.00 2.81 -19.20
N TYR A 269 -11.24 2.64 -17.90
CA TYR A 269 -11.47 1.33 -17.30
C TYR A 269 -12.78 0.68 -17.78
N GLY A 270 -13.69 1.48 -18.34
CA GLY A 270 -14.96 1.03 -18.88
C GLY A 270 -16.04 0.95 -17.82
N LYS A 271 -16.04 1.87 -16.84
CA LYS A 271 -17.07 1.96 -15.81
C LYS A 271 -18.39 2.35 -16.49
N LYS A 272 -19.34 1.42 -16.57
CA LYS A 272 -20.59 1.61 -17.35
C LYS A 272 -21.65 2.42 -16.62
N THR A 273 -21.64 2.41 -15.29
CA THR A 273 -22.59 3.09 -14.41
C THR A 273 -21.89 3.50 -13.12
N ALA A 274 -22.46 4.46 -12.37
CA ALA A 274 -21.95 4.87 -11.06
C ALA A 274 -21.97 3.74 -10.01
N SER A 275 -22.68 2.63 -10.28
CA SER A 275 -23.11 1.62 -9.31
C SER A 275 -22.12 0.50 -8.98
N ASP A 276 -20.83 0.66 -9.24
CA ASP A 276 -19.81 -0.26 -8.74
C ASP A 276 -18.52 0.52 -8.51
N SER A 277 -18.28 0.90 -7.26
CA SER A 277 -17.11 1.70 -6.89
C SER A 277 -15.80 0.93 -7.04
N LEU A 278 -15.83 -0.37 -7.39
CA LEU A 278 -14.65 -1.23 -7.58
C LEU A 278 -13.67 -1.08 -6.41
N VAL A 279 -14.20 -1.15 -5.19
CA VAL A 279 -13.42 -0.94 -3.98
C VAL A 279 -12.32 -2.00 -3.90
N HIS A 280 -11.09 -1.54 -3.76
CA HIS A 280 -9.89 -2.35 -3.76
C HIS A 280 -8.91 -1.86 -2.69
N LEU A 281 -7.81 -2.60 -2.53
CA LEU A 281 -6.79 -2.34 -1.54
C LEU A 281 -5.53 -1.75 -2.18
N ASP A 282 -5.14 -0.59 -1.69
CA ASP A 282 -3.75 -0.15 -1.74
C ASP A 282 -3.00 -0.80 -0.58
N LEU A 283 -1.93 -1.52 -0.91
CA LEU A 283 -1.22 -2.40 0.01
C LEU A 283 0.25 -1.98 0.16
N GLY A 284 0.78 -2.17 1.36
CA GLY A 284 2.20 -2.06 1.64
C GLY A 284 2.66 -3.27 2.46
N PHE A 285 3.54 -4.09 1.89
CA PHE A 285 4.12 -5.24 2.55
C PHE A 285 5.53 -4.94 3.08
N LYS A 286 5.79 -5.26 4.34
CA LYS A 286 7.13 -5.39 4.89
C LYS A 286 7.28 -6.81 5.42
N PHE A 287 8.27 -7.54 4.94
CA PHE A 287 8.57 -8.88 5.40
C PHE A 287 9.86 -8.87 6.23
N HIS A 288 9.84 -9.53 7.38
CA HIS A 288 10.95 -9.48 8.35
C HIS A 288 11.79 -10.76 8.36
N ALA A 289 11.22 -11.91 7.97
CA ALA A 289 11.85 -13.23 8.10
C ALA A 289 11.68 -14.13 6.87
N LEU A 290 11.90 -13.59 5.66
CA LEU A 290 11.86 -14.41 4.43
C LEU A 290 13.11 -15.28 4.28
N THR A 291 12.94 -16.51 3.81
CA THR A 291 14.04 -17.38 3.40
C THR A 291 14.53 -17.03 1.99
N ASN A 292 15.71 -17.55 1.62
CA ASN A 292 16.27 -17.36 0.29
C ASN A 292 15.51 -18.11 -0.83
N ASP A 293 14.58 -19.00 -0.47
CA ASP A 293 13.76 -19.76 -1.41
C ASP A 293 12.36 -19.14 -1.63
N VAL A 294 12.06 -18.00 -1.00
CA VAL A 294 10.78 -17.29 -1.18
C VAL A 294 10.42 -17.08 -2.66
N HIS A 295 9.15 -17.29 -3.01
CA HIS A 295 8.63 -17.16 -4.37
C HIS A 295 7.24 -16.49 -4.37
N GLY A 296 6.45 -16.66 -5.44
CA GLY A 296 5.28 -15.83 -5.75
C GLY A 296 5.60 -14.64 -6.66
N VAL A 297 4.56 -13.90 -7.09
CA VAL A 297 4.68 -12.72 -7.96
C VAL A 297 5.63 -11.68 -7.35
N LEU A 298 5.35 -11.27 -6.12
CA LEU A 298 6.14 -10.31 -5.36
C LEU A 298 7.31 -10.99 -4.67
N GLY A 299 7.08 -12.12 -4.00
CA GLY A 299 8.08 -12.76 -3.13
C GLY A 299 9.38 -13.13 -3.84
N GLN A 300 9.33 -13.56 -5.11
CA GLN A 300 10.56 -13.89 -5.86
C GLN A 300 11.57 -12.73 -5.95
N THR A 301 11.09 -11.49 -5.89
CA THR A 301 11.93 -10.29 -6.00
C THR A 301 12.73 -10.00 -4.73
N TYR A 302 12.43 -10.69 -3.62
CA TYR A 302 13.17 -10.60 -2.35
C TYR A 302 14.33 -11.61 -2.26
N ARG A 303 14.48 -12.50 -3.25
CA ARG A 303 15.56 -13.49 -3.23
C ARG A 303 16.90 -12.79 -3.49
N PRO A 304 17.98 -13.13 -2.76
CA PRO A 304 19.30 -12.53 -2.97
C PRO A 304 19.86 -12.72 -4.39
N ASN A 305 19.49 -13.81 -5.05
CA ASN A 305 19.91 -14.15 -6.41
C ASN A 305 18.83 -13.85 -7.47
N TYR A 306 17.81 -13.05 -7.13
CA TYR A 306 16.81 -12.63 -8.12
C TYR A 306 17.46 -11.80 -9.21
N VAL A 307 17.33 -12.26 -10.46
CA VAL A 307 17.73 -11.49 -11.63
C VAL A 307 16.47 -10.93 -12.27
N ASN A 308 16.33 -9.61 -12.19
CA ASN A 308 15.22 -8.90 -12.80
C ASN A 308 15.30 -9.03 -14.34
N LYS A 309 14.27 -9.65 -14.93
CA LYS A 309 14.14 -9.84 -16.40
C LYS A 309 13.16 -8.85 -17.04
N LEU A 310 12.64 -7.90 -16.27
CA LEU A 310 11.71 -6.91 -16.75
C LEU A 310 12.46 -5.87 -17.59
N ASN A 311 11.78 -5.36 -18.62
CA ASN A 311 12.27 -4.17 -19.29
C ASN A 311 12.00 -2.94 -18.41
N ILE A 312 12.89 -2.67 -17.46
CA ILE A 312 12.73 -1.57 -16.49
C ILE A 312 12.74 -0.17 -17.13
N SER A 313 13.16 -0.05 -18.39
CA SER A 313 13.07 1.21 -19.15
C SER A 313 11.69 1.44 -19.78
N ALA A 314 10.85 0.40 -19.85
CA ALA A 314 9.48 0.54 -20.34
C ALA A 314 8.64 1.38 -19.37
N LYS A 315 7.69 2.14 -19.92
CA LYS A 315 6.73 2.92 -19.12
C LYS A 315 5.90 2.05 -18.17
N MET A 316 5.61 0.81 -18.58
CA MET A 316 4.91 -0.19 -17.77
C MET A 316 5.65 -1.53 -17.90
N PRO A 317 6.65 -1.81 -17.05
CA PRO A 317 7.31 -3.12 -17.01
C PRO A 317 6.31 -4.15 -16.49
N ILE A 318 6.00 -5.18 -17.27
CA ILE A 318 4.98 -6.18 -16.91
C ILE A 318 5.65 -7.48 -16.50
N MET A 319 5.26 -8.01 -15.34
CA MET A 319 5.64 -9.34 -14.90
C MET A 319 4.74 -10.39 -15.56
N GLY A 320 5.32 -11.13 -16.49
CA GLY A 320 4.64 -12.22 -17.19
C GLY A 320 4.53 -13.51 -16.36
N GLY A 321 3.87 -14.52 -16.95
CA GLY A 321 3.77 -15.85 -16.36
C GLY A 321 2.61 -16.03 -15.37
N ALA A 322 1.54 -15.23 -15.48
CA ALA A 322 0.33 -15.34 -14.67
C ALA A 322 -0.15 -16.79 -14.42
N PRO A 323 -0.15 -17.71 -15.41
CA PRO A 323 -0.56 -19.10 -15.18
C PRO A 323 0.25 -19.87 -14.12
N LYS A 324 1.48 -19.44 -13.78
CA LYS A 324 2.30 -20.07 -12.74
C LYS A 324 1.93 -19.63 -11.32
N TYR A 325 1.29 -18.47 -11.21
CA TYR A 325 0.90 -17.88 -9.93
C TYR A 325 -0.56 -18.12 -9.61
N ILE A 326 -1.36 -18.62 -10.57
CA ILE A 326 -2.77 -18.89 -10.35
C ILE A 326 -2.94 -19.92 -9.24
N VAL A 327 -3.89 -19.63 -8.35
CA VAL A 327 -4.37 -20.59 -7.36
C VAL A 327 -5.49 -21.39 -8.03
N PRO A 328 -5.36 -22.72 -8.18
CA PRO A 328 -6.35 -23.50 -8.91
C PRO A 328 -7.72 -23.48 -8.22
N SER A 329 -8.77 -23.18 -9.00
CA SER A 329 -10.16 -23.24 -8.56
C SER A 329 -10.48 -24.63 -7.98
N GLY A 330 -10.92 -24.68 -6.72
CA GLY A 330 -11.18 -25.92 -5.99
C GLY A 330 -10.14 -26.28 -4.92
N SER A 331 -9.02 -25.57 -4.81
CA SER A 331 -7.94 -25.88 -3.85
C SER A 331 -8.10 -25.25 -2.46
N GLY A 332 -9.32 -24.89 -2.03
CA GLY A 332 -9.55 -24.16 -0.77
C GLY A 332 -9.55 -22.63 -0.90
N GLY A 333 -9.67 -22.13 -2.13
CA GLY A 333 -9.90 -20.71 -2.41
C GLY A 333 -8.71 -19.82 -2.02
N LEU A 334 -9.01 -18.67 -1.43
CA LEU A 334 -8.02 -17.64 -1.13
C LEU A 334 -6.93 -18.09 -0.13
N PHE A 335 -7.20 -19.08 0.73
CA PHE A 335 -6.24 -19.61 1.70
C PHE A 335 -5.44 -20.82 1.21
N SER A 336 -5.70 -21.28 -0.03
CA SER A 336 -4.96 -22.38 -0.64
C SER A 336 -3.46 -22.10 -0.69
N THR A 337 -2.64 -23.02 -0.23
CA THR A 337 -1.17 -22.93 -0.36
C THR A 337 -0.67 -23.58 -1.66
N ASN A 338 -1.59 -24.07 -2.50
CA ASN A 338 -1.32 -24.73 -3.75
C ASN A 338 -1.26 -23.73 -4.91
N CYS A 339 -0.05 -23.52 -5.43
CA CYS A 339 0.23 -22.87 -6.71
C CYS A 339 1.54 -23.45 -7.27
N ALA A 340 1.79 -23.31 -8.58
CA ALA A 340 2.95 -23.95 -9.22
C ALA A 340 4.31 -23.48 -8.67
N VAL A 341 4.34 -22.29 -8.05
CA VAL A 341 5.54 -21.69 -7.45
C VAL A 341 5.59 -21.83 -5.93
N SER A 342 4.71 -22.62 -5.32
CA SER A 342 4.63 -22.68 -3.86
C SER A 342 5.93 -23.18 -3.23
N ARG A 343 6.23 -22.61 -2.07
CA ARG A 343 7.35 -22.92 -1.18
C ARG A 343 6.87 -23.18 0.25
N PHE A 344 5.57 -23.13 0.47
CA PHE A 344 4.97 -23.38 1.77
C PHE A 344 5.28 -24.80 2.23
N HIS A 345 5.82 -24.92 3.45
CA HIS A 345 6.39 -26.14 4.02
C HIS A 345 7.57 -26.77 3.26
N HIS A 346 8.09 -26.15 2.19
CA HIS A 346 9.34 -26.58 1.57
C HIS A 346 10.52 -26.05 2.39
N ARG A 347 10.94 -26.81 3.40
CA ARG A 347 12.23 -26.57 4.05
C ARG A 347 13.33 -27.19 3.21
N THR A 348 14.03 -26.37 2.43
CA THR A 348 15.30 -26.79 1.84
C THR A 348 16.28 -27.05 2.98
N THR A 349 16.55 -28.33 3.27
CA THR A 349 17.67 -28.71 4.12
C THR A 349 18.94 -28.24 3.43
N ASN A 350 19.53 -27.14 3.89
CA ASN A 350 20.91 -26.80 3.54
C ASN A 350 21.83 -27.80 4.24
N THR A 351 21.91 -29.01 3.70
CA THR A 351 22.91 -30.01 4.06
C THR A 351 24.20 -29.67 3.32
N THR A 352 24.89 -28.59 3.70
CA THR A 352 26.30 -28.38 3.34
C THR A 352 26.99 -27.46 4.34
N ALA A 353 27.43 -28.03 5.46
CA ALA A 353 28.66 -27.62 6.13
C ALA A 353 29.34 -28.86 6.70
N ALA A 354 29.84 -29.72 5.80
CA ALA A 354 30.92 -30.62 6.16
C ALA A 354 32.15 -29.74 6.46
N ALA A 355 32.30 -29.35 7.74
CA ALA A 355 33.53 -28.77 8.23
C ALA A 355 34.64 -29.83 8.12
N ARG A 356 35.38 -29.76 7.01
CA ARG A 356 36.61 -30.51 6.80
C ARG A 356 37.61 -30.03 7.87
N ARG A 357 37.71 -30.75 8.99
CA ARG A 357 38.83 -30.61 9.93
C ARG A 357 40.11 -30.97 9.17
N ILE A 358 40.86 -29.95 8.75
CA ILE A 358 42.27 -30.12 8.43
C ILE A 358 42.98 -30.25 9.78
N GLY A 359 43.35 -31.48 10.12
CA GLY A 359 44.16 -31.78 11.31
C GLY A 359 45.51 -31.09 11.19
N GLY A 360 45.83 -30.29 12.20
CA GLY A 360 47.15 -29.72 12.39
C GLY A 360 48.18 -30.82 12.63
N VAL A 361 49.30 -30.69 11.92
CA VAL A 361 50.51 -31.49 12.10
C VAL A 361 51.08 -31.21 13.49
N SER A 362 51.25 -32.27 14.27
CA SER A 362 51.96 -32.24 15.55
C SER A 362 53.46 -32.30 15.27
N TYR A 363 54.23 -31.30 15.75
CA TYR A 363 55.68 -31.43 15.90
C TYR A 363 55.95 -31.78 17.37
N ALA A 364 56.48 -32.99 17.59
CA ALA A 364 57.04 -33.41 18.86
C ALA A 364 58.44 -32.81 19.04
N SER A 365 58.77 -32.44 20.27
CA SER A 365 60.14 -32.38 20.79
C SER A 365 60.35 -33.54 21.75
#